data_AF-E6VBK8-F1
#
_entry.id   AF-E6VBK8-F1
#
_cell.length_a   1.000
_cell.length_b   1.000
_cell.length_c   1.000
_cell.angle_alpha   90.00
_cell.angle_beta   90.00
_cell.angle_gamma   90.00
#
_symmetry.space_group_name_H-M   'P 1'
#
loop_
_entity.id
_entity.type
_entity.pdbx_description
1 polymer ?
#
loop_
_entity_poly.entity_id
_entity_poly.type
_entity_poly.pdbx_seq_one_letter_code
_entity_poly.pdbx_strand_id
1 'polypeptide(L)'
;MDVLKMAGAAYRALTARKEAPTLYDLCDPVFRGHKHGDPHISKFYNTALGNPALRPLLRKAGLPELKDPVRFRSLRDALISARDDAEPDWAAIGAPIAELIDSVRLEHPHPPVWVAPPQTPRLADIDSAIRACGDHLLQSWSRNGFLPAYAAFNLIGDPDFDGRAFLAALTGLNARSYKNSTLLFNLARVFIARSPAEGVINPRWRGIAEPMWSPVQIRHRSAYYDAFYIEALLGFIDTGLGTPDDTRAARRIIADMAEFCLKTSRERVRTAEGEPFDVITALAPPPHPRFSRFFAKVKQNLGFGVYVPDCDTTACSISAATQANSSDPIIDQPLIDFYRTYQVRAGANAPMVTVPLNDNVDYDGGIVTWIDSLAGERPFGNDLDPTLNLDVLEVCFRNCARWRIVETPARLETVRRIVDFQRRLVASGAFADPKSHVYYLPELYCAYFGRCYAAFRALDETARRTIDPDGVFEAIRQRVLAYVQDELIAKEMNVFDAALALIALGHLGGDPAQFAPALHCILSHLGEGGGRAPFKAYEWNKMKTPTRILVGGPEVTSAFVLMGLALARKALLQPAHQS
;
A
#
# COMPACT_ATOMS: atom_id res chain seq x y z
N MET A 1 13.73 15.51 -8.42
CA MET A 1 13.73 14.95 -9.79
C MET A 1 14.55 15.89 -10.68
N ASP A 2 15.48 15.36 -11.46
CA ASP A 2 16.37 16.15 -12.31
C ASP A 2 15.70 16.42 -13.68
N VAL A 3 15.27 17.67 -13.89
CA VAL A 3 14.51 18.10 -15.08
C VAL A 3 15.32 17.87 -16.36
N LEU A 4 16.63 18.05 -16.34
CA LEU A 4 17.49 17.87 -17.51
C LEU A 4 17.58 16.39 -17.91
N LYS A 5 17.67 15.49 -16.93
CA LYS A 5 17.65 14.04 -17.19
C LYS A 5 16.34 13.58 -17.80
N MET A 6 15.21 14.06 -17.29
CA MET A 6 13.90 13.74 -17.88
C MET A 6 13.75 14.29 -19.29
N ALA A 7 14.16 15.53 -19.54
CA ALA A 7 14.11 16.12 -20.87
C ALA A 7 14.97 15.32 -21.87
N GLY A 8 16.17 14.88 -21.44
CA GLY A 8 17.03 14.00 -22.23
C GLY A 8 16.39 12.63 -22.51
N ALA A 9 15.73 12.02 -21.53
CA ALA A 9 15.01 10.76 -21.72
C ALA A 9 13.83 10.93 -22.68
N ALA A 10 13.06 12.01 -22.55
CA ALA A 10 11.96 12.34 -23.44
C ALA A 10 12.45 12.57 -24.88
N TYR A 11 13.53 13.32 -25.06
CA TYR A 11 14.14 13.52 -26.37
C TYR A 11 14.54 12.18 -27.02
N ARG A 12 15.22 11.29 -26.27
CA ARG A 12 15.59 9.96 -26.78
C ARG A 12 14.37 9.11 -27.14
N ALA A 13 13.32 9.11 -26.32
CA ALA A 13 12.09 8.37 -26.59
C ALA A 13 11.38 8.88 -27.85
N LEU A 14 11.28 10.21 -28.00
CA LEU A 14 10.55 10.84 -29.12
C LEU A 14 11.31 10.78 -30.45
N THR A 15 12.64 10.71 -30.41
CA THR A 15 13.53 10.67 -31.60
C THR A 15 14.01 9.27 -31.96
N ALA A 16 13.66 8.24 -31.18
CA ALA A 16 13.99 6.86 -31.46
C ALA A 16 13.49 6.40 -32.84
N ARG A 17 14.27 5.52 -33.49
CA ARG A 17 13.87 4.87 -34.75
C ARG A 17 12.98 3.66 -34.45
N LYS A 18 11.95 3.44 -35.28
CA LYS A 18 11.14 2.22 -35.20
C LYS A 18 11.85 1.11 -35.98
N GLU A 19 12.42 0.16 -35.27
CA GLU A 19 13.21 -0.94 -35.88
C GLU A 19 12.53 -2.30 -35.79
N ALA A 20 11.46 -2.42 -34.98
CA ALA A 20 10.72 -3.65 -34.75
C ALA A 20 9.23 -3.35 -34.46
N PRO A 21 8.34 -4.36 -34.45
CA PRO A 21 6.94 -4.17 -34.08
C PRO A 21 6.77 -3.65 -32.65
N THR A 22 5.85 -2.73 -32.48
CA THR A 22 5.55 -1.99 -31.25
C THR A 22 4.27 -2.49 -30.59
N LEU A 23 4.01 -2.07 -29.34
CA LEU A 23 2.75 -2.30 -28.65
C LEU A 23 1.54 -1.93 -29.53
N TYR A 24 1.64 -0.83 -30.27
CA TYR A 24 0.54 -0.35 -31.12
C TYR A 24 0.36 -1.17 -32.39
N ASP A 25 1.41 -1.79 -32.92
CA ASP A 25 1.28 -2.71 -34.06
C ASP A 25 0.54 -3.99 -33.68
N LEU A 26 0.70 -4.45 -32.42
CA LEU A 26 -0.05 -5.58 -31.86
C LEU A 26 -1.49 -5.19 -31.52
N CYS A 27 -1.67 -4.10 -30.77
CA CYS A 27 -2.93 -3.76 -30.13
C CYS A 27 -3.90 -2.97 -31.01
N ASP A 28 -3.45 -2.08 -31.90
CA ASP A 28 -4.36 -1.27 -32.72
C ASP A 28 -5.28 -2.13 -33.61
N PRO A 29 -4.79 -3.17 -34.32
CA PRO A 29 -5.66 -4.02 -35.14
C PRO A 29 -6.70 -4.81 -34.34
N VAL A 30 -6.44 -5.04 -33.05
CA VAL A 30 -7.33 -5.80 -32.16
C VAL A 30 -8.32 -4.89 -31.44
N PHE A 31 -7.90 -3.72 -30.97
CA PHE A 31 -8.71 -2.92 -30.03
C PHE A 31 -9.26 -1.61 -30.61
N ARG A 32 -8.79 -1.14 -31.77
CA ARG A 32 -9.37 0.04 -32.42
C ARG A 32 -10.58 -0.34 -33.27
N GLY A 33 -11.66 0.45 -33.16
CA GLY A 33 -12.87 0.23 -33.95
C GLY A 33 -13.61 -1.05 -33.58
N HIS A 34 -13.63 -1.39 -32.28
CA HIS A 34 -14.27 -2.58 -31.71
C HIS A 34 -15.60 -2.93 -32.39
N LYS A 35 -15.72 -4.21 -32.80
CA LYS A 35 -16.91 -4.74 -33.47
C LYS A 35 -17.61 -5.87 -32.69
N HIS A 36 -16.87 -6.64 -31.89
CA HIS A 36 -17.33 -7.86 -31.21
C HIS A 36 -16.55 -8.12 -29.90
N GLY A 37 -17.11 -8.93 -29.00
CA GLY A 37 -16.47 -9.37 -27.76
C GLY A 37 -16.72 -8.46 -26.55
N ASP A 38 -15.93 -8.64 -25.49
CA ASP A 38 -15.96 -7.80 -24.29
C ASP A 38 -15.47 -6.37 -24.62
N PRO A 39 -16.28 -5.33 -24.37
CA PRO A 39 -15.88 -3.96 -24.71
C PRO A 39 -14.86 -3.38 -23.73
N HIS A 40 -14.69 -3.99 -22.54
CA HIS A 40 -13.83 -3.44 -21.51
C HIS A 40 -12.36 -3.42 -21.94
N ILE A 41 -11.80 -4.52 -22.46
CA ILE A 41 -10.39 -4.55 -22.88
C ILE A 41 -10.06 -3.46 -23.93
N SER A 42 -10.96 -3.26 -24.90
CA SER A 42 -10.80 -2.24 -25.94
C SER A 42 -10.89 -0.83 -25.36
N LYS A 43 -11.84 -0.61 -24.44
CA LYS A 43 -11.99 0.68 -23.74
C LYS A 43 -10.79 1.00 -22.87
N PHE A 44 -10.30 0.02 -22.11
CA PHE A 44 -9.10 0.14 -21.29
C PHE A 44 -7.90 0.51 -22.15
N TYR A 45 -7.67 -0.24 -23.25
CA TYR A 45 -6.57 0.04 -24.17
C TYR A 45 -6.61 1.49 -24.67
N ASN A 46 -7.76 1.95 -25.18
CA ASN A 46 -7.90 3.29 -25.72
C ASN A 46 -7.73 4.39 -24.64
N THR A 47 -8.17 4.12 -23.41
CA THR A 47 -8.10 5.08 -22.30
C THR A 47 -6.70 5.16 -21.68
N ALA A 48 -6.07 4.01 -21.42
CA ALA A 48 -4.84 3.92 -20.65
C ALA A 48 -3.59 3.87 -21.53
N LEU A 49 -3.56 3.01 -22.56
CA LEU A 49 -2.32 2.72 -23.32
C LEU A 49 -2.25 3.43 -24.66
N GLY A 50 -3.39 3.61 -25.31
CA GLY A 50 -3.58 4.36 -26.55
C GLY A 50 -3.74 5.86 -26.35
N ASN A 51 -3.56 6.36 -25.11
CA ASN A 51 -3.78 7.76 -24.77
C ASN A 51 -2.78 8.70 -25.50
N PRO A 52 -3.19 9.94 -25.83
CA PRO A 52 -2.36 10.86 -26.61
C PRO A 52 -1.02 11.27 -25.98
N ALA A 53 -0.86 11.18 -24.66
CA ALA A 53 0.38 11.54 -23.97
C ALA A 53 1.40 10.39 -23.98
N LEU A 54 0.95 9.14 -23.80
CA LEU A 54 1.82 7.97 -23.79
C LEU A 54 2.22 7.53 -25.20
N ARG A 55 1.30 7.63 -26.15
CA ARG A 55 1.51 7.13 -27.53
C ARG A 55 2.76 7.67 -28.22
N PRO A 56 3.07 8.98 -28.17
CA PRO A 56 4.31 9.50 -28.75
C PRO A 56 5.58 8.87 -28.19
N LEU A 57 5.59 8.52 -26.89
CA LEU A 57 6.74 7.92 -26.21
C LEU A 57 6.95 6.47 -26.63
N LEU A 58 5.87 5.70 -26.84
CA LEU A 58 5.95 4.26 -27.11
C LEU A 58 5.81 3.89 -28.60
N ARG A 59 5.42 4.81 -29.49
CA ARG A 59 5.19 4.50 -30.93
C ARG A 59 6.43 4.04 -31.69
N LYS A 60 7.61 4.18 -31.09
CA LYS A 60 8.90 3.74 -31.62
C LYS A 60 9.56 2.65 -30.77
N ALA A 61 8.97 2.32 -29.61
CA ALA A 61 9.43 1.26 -28.73
C ALA A 61 9.01 -0.10 -29.32
N GLY A 62 9.89 -0.70 -30.12
CA GLY A 62 9.66 -1.99 -30.76
C GLY A 62 10.47 -3.11 -30.09
N LEU A 63 9.92 -4.32 -30.09
CA LEU A 63 10.59 -5.52 -29.57
C LEU A 63 11.16 -6.37 -30.72
N PRO A 64 12.48 -6.60 -30.80
CA PRO A 64 13.10 -7.35 -31.89
C PRO A 64 12.54 -8.77 -32.07
N GLU A 65 12.17 -9.44 -30.99
CA GLU A 65 11.62 -10.80 -30.97
C GLU A 65 10.30 -10.89 -31.73
N LEU A 66 9.57 -9.77 -31.86
CA LEU A 66 8.31 -9.71 -32.58
C LEU A 66 8.48 -9.61 -34.09
N LYS A 67 9.72 -9.52 -34.60
CA LYS A 67 9.99 -9.73 -36.04
C LYS A 67 9.73 -11.17 -36.46
N ASP A 68 9.80 -12.11 -35.53
CA ASP A 68 9.36 -13.48 -35.78
C ASP A 68 7.82 -13.49 -35.95
N PRO A 69 7.32 -13.84 -37.15
CA PRO A 69 5.89 -13.86 -37.41
C PRO A 69 5.13 -14.87 -36.57
N VAL A 70 5.78 -15.93 -36.06
CA VAL A 70 5.14 -16.91 -35.17
C VAL A 70 4.86 -16.27 -33.81
N ARG A 71 5.87 -15.66 -33.19
CA ARG A 71 5.73 -14.96 -31.90
C ARG A 71 4.74 -13.80 -31.99
N PHE A 72 4.82 -12.99 -33.05
CA PHE A 72 3.88 -11.88 -33.28
C PHE A 72 2.43 -12.37 -33.37
N ARG A 73 2.18 -13.44 -34.14
CA ARG A 73 0.84 -14.01 -34.27
C ARG A 73 0.35 -14.58 -32.95
N SER A 74 1.17 -15.36 -32.23
CA SER A 74 0.79 -15.94 -30.94
C SER A 74 0.32 -14.88 -29.93
N LEU A 75 1.05 -13.77 -29.78
CA LEU A 75 0.62 -12.66 -28.92
C LEU A 75 -0.67 -12.00 -29.40
N ARG A 76 -0.80 -11.78 -30.72
CA ARG A 76 -2.01 -11.18 -31.28
C ARG A 76 -3.23 -12.07 -31.08
N ASP A 77 -3.08 -13.37 -31.27
CA ASP A 77 -4.15 -14.36 -31.11
C ASP A 77 -4.57 -14.45 -29.64
N ALA A 78 -3.63 -14.42 -28.69
CA ALA A 78 -3.92 -14.31 -27.26
C ALA A 78 -4.73 -13.03 -26.91
N LEU A 79 -4.39 -11.88 -27.50
CA LEU A 79 -5.15 -10.63 -27.31
C LEU A 79 -6.56 -10.68 -27.94
N ILE A 80 -6.71 -11.39 -29.06
CA ILE A 80 -8.01 -11.63 -29.70
C ILE A 80 -8.86 -12.53 -28.80
N SER A 81 -8.32 -13.64 -28.29
CA SER A 81 -9.02 -14.53 -27.36
C SER A 81 -9.45 -13.80 -26.08
N ALA A 82 -8.59 -12.97 -25.50
CA ALA A 82 -8.95 -12.15 -24.34
C ALA A 82 -10.14 -11.21 -24.62
N ARG A 83 -10.28 -10.73 -25.87
CA ARG A 83 -11.38 -9.87 -26.31
C ARG A 83 -12.65 -10.65 -26.64
N ASP A 84 -12.54 -11.73 -27.41
CA ASP A 84 -13.67 -12.35 -28.10
C ASP A 84 -14.26 -13.54 -27.35
N ASP A 85 -13.43 -14.33 -26.67
CA ASP A 85 -13.89 -15.58 -26.06
C ASP A 85 -14.85 -15.27 -24.91
N ALA A 86 -15.97 -16.00 -24.83
CA ALA A 86 -16.93 -15.84 -23.74
C ALA A 86 -16.30 -16.26 -22.40
N GLU A 87 -15.54 -17.36 -22.42
CA GLU A 87 -14.80 -17.94 -21.30
C GLU A 87 -13.31 -18.09 -21.69
N PRO A 88 -12.51 -17.01 -21.60
CA PRO A 88 -11.12 -17.05 -22.06
C PRO A 88 -10.26 -17.98 -21.21
N ASP A 89 -9.41 -18.79 -21.85
CA ASP A 89 -8.33 -19.53 -21.18
C ASP A 89 -7.20 -18.56 -20.82
N TRP A 90 -7.27 -18.02 -19.61
CA TRP A 90 -6.31 -17.03 -19.12
C TRP A 90 -4.89 -17.56 -18.97
N ALA A 91 -4.70 -18.87 -18.78
CA ALA A 91 -3.37 -19.46 -18.73
C ALA A 91 -2.74 -19.47 -20.13
N ALA A 92 -3.49 -19.93 -21.14
CA ALA A 92 -3.03 -19.92 -22.53
C ALA A 92 -2.81 -18.50 -23.07
N ILE A 93 -3.72 -17.57 -22.74
CA ILE A 93 -3.62 -16.15 -23.12
C ILE A 93 -2.40 -15.49 -22.47
N GLY A 94 -2.14 -15.80 -21.19
CA GLY A 94 -1.04 -15.20 -20.45
C GLY A 94 0.33 -15.73 -20.85
N ALA A 95 0.45 -17.01 -21.23
CA ALA A 95 1.72 -17.68 -21.50
C ALA A 95 2.70 -16.90 -22.40
N PRO A 96 2.33 -16.44 -23.62
CA PRO A 96 3.25 -15.71 -24.48
C PRO A 96 3.67 -14.35 -23.91
N ILE A 97 2.86 -13.75 -23.03
CA ILE A 97 3.18 -12.48 -22.37
C ILE A 97 4.08 -12.73 -21.14
N ALA A 98 3.87 -13.83 -20.42
CA ALA A 98 4.73 -14.27 -19.31
C ALA A 98 6.19 -14.46 -19.79
N GLU A 99 6.39 -15.09 -20.94
CA GLU A 99 7.73 -15.24 -21.55
C GLU A 99 8.39 -13.89 -21.85
N LEU A 100 7.61 -12.90 -22.30
CA LEU A 100 8.12 -11.55 -22.51
C LEU A 100 8.42 -10.83 -21.20
N ILE A 101 7.62 -11.05 -20.16
CA ILE A 101 7.84 -10.49 -18.83
C ILE A 101 9.17 -10.98 -18.24
N ASP A 102 9.44 -12.28 -18.31
CA ASP A 102 10.66 -12.91 -17.77
C ASP A 102 11.94 -12.44 -18.49
N SER A 103 11.77 -11.83 -19.66
CA SER A 103 12.86 -11.26 -20.43
C SER A 103 13.25 -9.84 -19.97
N VAL A 104 12.47 -9.22 -19.07
CA VAL A 104 12.74 -7.91 -18.48
C VAL A 104 13.41 -8.09 -17.12
N ARG A 105 14.48 -7.34 -16.86
CA ARG A 105 15.10 -7.26 -15.54
C ARG A 105 14.83 -5.87 -14.96
N LEU A 106 14.08 -5.83 -13.88
CA LEU A 106 13.88 -4.64 -13.05
C LEU A 106 14.53 -4.90 -11.70
N GLU A 107 14.96 -3.83 -11.04
CA GLU A 107 15.60 -3.91 -9.73
C GLU A 107 14.91 -2.94 -8.79
N HIS A 108 14.80 -3.33 -7.52
CA HIS A 108 14.40 -2.40 -6.45
C HIS A 108 15.50 -1.34 -6.25
N PRO A 109 15.16 -0.16 -5.69
CA PRO A 109 16.17 0.82 -5.32
C PRO A 109 17.21 0.23 -4.37
N HIS A 110 18.49 0.52 -4.65
CA HIS A 110 19.60 0.25 -3.74
C HIS A 110 20.24 1.58 -3.34
N PRO A 111 19.67 2.30 -2.35
CA PRO A 111 20.22 3.58 -1.95
C PRO A 111 21.66 3.41 -1.43
N PRO A 112 22.57 4.34 -1.77
CA PRO A 112 23.94 4.28 -1.30
C PRO A 112 24.02 4.45 0.22
N VAL A 113 25.11 3.97 0.82
CA VAL A 113 25.41 4.23 2.23
C VAL A 113 25.48 5.74 2.46
N TRP A 114 24.90 6.20 3.56
CA TRP A 114 24.90 7.59 3.95
C TRP A 114 25.27 7.75 5.42
N VAL A 115 26.10 8.75 5.72
CA VAL A 115 26.53 9.07 7.07
C VAL A 115 25.94 10.41 7.46
N ALA A 116 24.99 10.37 8.39
CA ALA A 116 24.36 11.56 8.93
C ALA A 116 25.33 12.39 9.79
N PRO A 117 25.09 13.71 9.92
CA PRO A 117 25.73 14.47 10.99
C PRO A 117 25.41 13.84 12.35
N PRO A 118 26.40 13.64 13.23
CA PRO A 118 26.20 12.95 14.51
C PRO A 118 25.38 13.78 15.51
N GLN A 119 25.28 15.09 15.29
CA GLN A 119 24.53 15.98 16.16
C GLN A 119 23.04 15.88 15.87
N THR A 120 22.25 15.53 16.89
CA THR A 120 20.79 15.58 16.83
C THR A 120 20.31 17.01 16.55
N PRO A 121 19.38 17.22 15.59
CA PRO A 121 18.79 18.53 15.34
C PRO A 121 18.16 19.16 16.59
N ARG A 122 18.06 20.49 16.61
CA ARG A 122 17.50 21.21 17.77
C ARG A 122 16.02 20.88 17.90
N LEU A 123 15.55 20.74 19.14
CA LEU A 123 14.15 20.48 19.43
C LEU A 123 13.20 21.53 18.82
N ALA A 124 13.61 22.80 18.77
CA ALA A 124 12.81 23.87 18.15
C ALA A 124 12.60 23.66 16.63
N ASP A 125 13.56 23.06 15.93
CA ASP A 125 13.44 22.76 14.50
C ASP A 125 12.45 21.60 14.28
N ILE A 126 12.51 20.59 15.17
CA ILE A 126 11.56 19.47 15.21
C ILE A 126 10.15 19.98 15.50
N ASP A 127 9.98 20.84 16.50
CA ASP A 127 8.71 21.46 16.87
C ASP A 127 8.11 22.27 15.71
N SER A 128 8.96 23.00 14.97
CA SER A 128 8.54 23.76 13.79
C SER A 128 8.02 22.84 12.68
N ALA A 129 8.70 21.72 12.41
CA ALA A 129 8.26 20.75 11.41
C ALA A 129 6.95 20.04 11.81
N ILE A 130 6.76 19.73 13.10
CA ILE A 130 5.50 19.17 13.61
C ILE A 130 4.34 20.16 13.39
N ARG A 131 4.53 21.45 13.73
CA ARG A 131 3.51 22.48 13.48
C ARG A 131 3.19 22.63 12.00
N ALA A 132 4.21 22.66 11.13
CA ALA A 132 4.00 22.76 9.69
C ALA A 132 3.16 21.58 9.14
N CYS A 133 3.39 20.37 9.64
CA CYS A 133 2.58 19.20 9.26
C CYS A 133 1.16 19.31 9.83
N GLY A 134 1.00 19.67 11.10
CA GLY A 134 -0.31 19.87 11.73
C GLY A 134 -1.15 20.91 10.99
N ASP A 135 -0.58 22.09 10.73
CA ASP A 135 -1.21 23.17 9.97
C ASP A 135 -1.62 22.72 8.57
N HIS A 136 -0.77 21.95 7.89
CA HIS A 136 -1.08 21.41 6.57
C HIS A 136 -2.32 20.51 6.58
N LEU A 137 -2.39 19.58 7.54
CA LEU A 137 -3.54 18.67 7.68
C LEU A 137 -4.81 19.45 8.04
N LEU A 138 -4.75 20.35 9.03
CA LEU A 138 -5.91 21.14 9.45
C LEU A 138 -6.44 22.05 8.33
N GLN A 139 -5.54 22.70 7.58
CA GLN A 139 -5.92 23.53 6.43
C GLN A 139 -6.47 22.71 5.26
N SER A 140 -5.90 21.54 4.97
CA SER A 140 -6.41 20.66 3.92
C SER A 140 -7.82 20.18 4.25
N TRP A 141 -8.07 19.79 5.51
CA TRP A 141 -9.42 19.47 5.96
C TRP A 141 -10.38 20.65 5.83
N SER A 142 -10.00 21.84 6.31
CA SER A 142 -10.85 23.04 6.23
C SER A 142 -11.26 23.38 4.79
N ARG A 143 -10.39 23.09 3.81
CA ARG A 143 -10.65 23.34 2.38
C ARG A 143 -11.55 22.27 1.76
N ASN A 144 -11.34 21.01 2.12
CA ASN A 144 -11.87 19.87 1.36
C ASN A 144 -13.01 19.13 2.09
N GLY A 145 -13.09 19.23 3.42
CA GLY A 145 -13.96 18.41 4.27
C GLY A 145 -13.48 16.96 4.45
N PHE A 146 -12.26 16.65 3.99
CA PHE A 146 -11.56 15.37 4.13
C PHE A 146 -10.06 15.59 3.82
N LEU A 147 -9.21 14.62 4.15
CA LEU A 147 -7.81 14.62 3.74
C LEU A 147 -7.63 13.76 2.48
N PRO A 148 -7.15 14.32 1.36
CA PRO A 148 -7.06 13.58 0.12
C PRO A 148 -5.91 12.58 0.14
N ALA A 149 -6.11 11.47 -0.57
CA ALA A 149 -5.07 10.55 -0.99
C ALA A 149 -5.31 10.18 -2.46
N TYR A 150 -4.24 9.82 -3.15
CA TYR A 150 -4.20 9.66 -4.59
C TYR A 150 -3.48 8.38 -4.95
N ALA A 151 -3.99 7.70 -5.98
CA ALA A 151 -3.35 6.55 -6.59
C ALA A 151 -2.88 6.88 -8.00
N ALA A 152 -1.73 6.32 -8.37
CA ALA A 152 -1.12 6.43 -9.68
C ALA A 152 -0.63 5.06 -10.14
N PHE A 153 -0.86 4.74 -11.41
CA PHE A 153 -0.29 3.55 -12.01
C PHE A 153 1.19 3.79 -12.32
N ASN A 154 2.07 2.95 -11.79
CA ASN A 154 3.43 2.84 -12.29
C ASN A 154 3.45 1.79 -13.40
N LEU A 155 3.60 2.26 -14.65
CA LEU A 155 3.55 1.42 -15.84
C LEU A 155 4.80 0.55 -16.02
N ILE A 156 5.88 0.77 -15.25
CA ILE A 156 7.03 -0.13 -15.26
C ILE A 156 6.73 -1.45 -14.53
N GLY A 157 5.76 -1.47 -13.61
CA GLY A 157 5.41 -2.61 -12.79
C GLY A 157 6.25 -2.74 -11.50
N ASP A 158 6.00 -3.82 -10.75
CA ASP A 158 6.79 -4.19 -9.57
C ASP A 158 7.95 -5.12 -10.01
N PRO A 159 9.19 -4.90 -9.53
CA PRO A 159 10.34 -5.72 -9.92
C PRO A 159 10.20 -7.22 -9.64
N ASP A 160 9.42 -7.61 -8.62
CA ASP A 160 9.25 -9.02 -8.23
C ASP A 160 8.07 -9.70 -8.96
N PHE A 161 7.36 -8.96 -9.81
CA PHE A 161 6.19 -9.48 -10.52
C PHE A 161 6.64 -10.19 -11.81
N ASP A 162 7.16 -11.41 -11.70
CA ASP A 162 7.63 -12.23 -12.81
C ASP A 162 6.49 -12.87 -13.64
N GLY A 163 6.83 -13.64 -14.68
CA GLY A 163 5.87 -14.30 -15.56
C GLY A 163 4.99 -15.31 -14.82
N ARG A 164 5.52 -15.97 -13.79
CA ARG A 164 4.76 -16.89 -12.94
C ARG A 164 3.73 -16.14 -12.08
N ALA A 165 4.15 -15.05 -11.42
CA ALA A 165 3.26 -14.19 -10.64
C ALA A 165 2.16 -13.58 -11.52
N PHE A 166 2.51 -13.18 -12.75
CA PHE A 166 1.57 -12.71 -13.75
C PHE A 166 0.53 -13.77 -14.14
N LEU A 167 0.95 -15.01 -14.41
CA LEU A 167 0.02 -16.11 -14.69
C LEU A 167 -0.87 -16.43 -13.49
N ALA A 168 -0.28 -16.50 -12.29
CA ALA A 168 -1.02 -16.73 -11.05
C ALA A 168 -2.09 -15.65 -10.82
N ALA A 169 -1.79 -14.39 -11.11
CA ALA A 169 -2.79 -13.33 -11.10
C ALA A 169 -3.86 -13.56 -12.19
N LEU A 170 -3.50 -13.77 -13.45
CA LEU A 170 -4.51 -13.95 -14.51
C LEU A 170 -5.45 -15.13 -14.26
N THR A 171 -4.97 -16.23 -13.70
CA THR A 171 -5.81 -17.41 -13.39
C THR A 171 -6.54 -17.28 -12.07
N GLY A 172 -5.90 -16.69 -11.06
CA GLY A 172 -6.40 -16.54 -9.70
C GLY A 172 -7.41 -15.41 -9.51
N LEU A 173 -7.42 -14.46 -10.45
CA LEU A 173 -8.36 -13.36 -10.42
C LEU A 173 -9.78 -13.81 -10.89
N ASN A 174 -10.84 -13.14 -10.44
CA ASN A 174 -12.24 -13.44 -10.76
C ASN A 174 -12.81 -12.49 -11.82
N ALA A 175 -12.57 -11.18 -11.74
CA ALA A 175 -13.20 -10.24 -12.68
C ALA A 175 -12.40 -10.11 -13.99
N ARG A 176 -13.08 -10.36 -15.12
CA ARG A 176 -12.52 -10.20 -16.47
C ARG A 176 -11.94 -8.81 -16.71
N SER A 177 -12.60 -7.75 -16.20
CA SER A 177 -12.11 -6.37 -16.32
C SER A 177 -10.73 -6.18 -15.67
N TYR A 178 -10.49 -6.82 -14.53
CA TYR A 178 -9.23 -6.75 -13.81
C TYR A 178 -8.15 -7.64 -14.42
N LYS A 179 -8.53 -8.79 -14.99
CA LYS A 179 -7.64 -9.61 -15.83
C LYS A 179 -7.20 -8.84 -17.07
N ASN A 180 -8.11 -8.13 -17.73
CA ASN A 180 -7.82 -7.29 -18.89
C ASN A 180 -6.80 -6.19 -18.57
N SER A 181 -6.93 -5.51 -17.42
CA SER A 181 -5.95 -4.50 -17.01
C SER A 181 -4.60 -5.12 -16.63
N THR A 182 -4.61 -6.27 -15.94
CA THR A 182 -3.40 -7.05 -15.62
C THR A 182 -2.65 -7.45 -16.89
N LEU A 183 -3.36 -8.00 -17.87
CA LEU A 183 -2.84 -8.41 -19.17
C LEU A 183 -2.17 -7.24 -19.90
N LEU A 184 -2.90 -6.14 -20.07
CA LEU A 184 -2.45 -5.04 -20.92
C LEU A 184 -1.39 -4.17 -20.26
N PHE A 185 -1.46 -3.89 -18.95
CA PHE A 185 -0.40 -3.16 -18.28
C PHE A 185 0.91 -3.95 -18.27
N ASN A 186 0.87 -5.26 -17.98
CA ASN A 186 2.10 -6.06 -18.00
C ASN A 186 2.67 -6.26 -19.41
N LEU A 187 1.83 -6.34 -20.44
CA LEU A 187 2.31 -6.30 -21.82
C LEU A 187 3.01 -4.95 -22.13
N ALA A 188 2.39 -3.82 -21.78
CA ALA A 188 2.97 -2.50 -22.01
C ALA A 188 4.30 -2.30 -21.28
N ARG A 189 4.42 -2.85 -20.06
CA ARG A 189 5.63 -2.78 -19.24
C ARG A 189 6.87 -3.27 -19.99
N VAL A 190 6.76 -4.32 -20.80
CA VAL A 190 7.88 -4.91 -21.55
C VAL A 190 8.39 -3.93 -22.60
N PHE A 191 7.48 -3.26 -23.31
CA PHE A 191 7.85 -2.23 -24.28
C PHE A 191 8.47 -1.01 -23.61
N ILE A 192 7.98 -0.64 -22.43
CA ILE A 192 8.50 0.49 -21.66
C ILE A 192 9.93 0.19 -21.20
N ALA A 193 10.13 -0.90 -20.46
CA ALA A 193 11.40 -1.28 -19.84
C ALA A 193 12.53 -1.56 -20.85
N ARG A 194 12.19 -1.86 -22.10
CA ARG A 194 13.15 -2.12 -23.19
C ARG A 194 13.28 -0.94 -24.16
N SER A 195 12.90 0.27 -23.73
CA SER A 195 12.96 1.45 -24.56
C SER A 195 13.45 2.68 -23.79
N PRO A 196 13.92 3.74 -24.48
CA PRO A 196 14.28 4.99 -23.82
C PRO A 196 13.12 5.68 -23.07
N ALA A 197 11.86 5.26 -23.29
CA ALA A 197 10.71 5.79 -22.58
C ALA A 197 10.72 5.42 -21.09
N GLU A 198 11.42 4.36 -20.69
CA GLU A 198 11.63 3.99 -19.28
C GLU A 198 12.11 5.17 -18.46
N GLY A 199 13.13 5.91 -18.90
CA GLY A 199 13.67 7.05 -18.15
C GLY A 199 12.72 8.24 -18.00
N VAL A 200 11.60 8.25 -18.73
CA VAL A 200 10.50 9.22 -18.57
C VAL A 200 9.39 8.65 -17.71
N ILE A 201 9.11 7.34 -17.83
CA ILE A 201 8.00 6.64 -17.19
C ILE A 201 8.36 6.13 -15.79
N ASN A 202 9.64 5.96 -15.49
CA ASN A 202 10.16 5.53 -14.19
C ASN A 202 11.55 6.18 -13.95
N PRO A 203 11.61 7.52 -13.77
CA PRO A 203 12.86 8.22 -13.52
C PRO A 203 13.42 7.81 -12.16
N ARG A 204 14.75 7.72 -12.05
CA ARG A 204 15.42 7.39 -10.77
C ARG A 204 15.05 8.39 -9.66
N TRP A 205 14.87 7.87 -8.45
CA TRP A 205 14.60 8.63 -7.22
C TRP A 205 15.62 8.34 -6.13
N ARG A 206 15.50 9.05 -5.00
CA ARG A 206 16.29 8.85 -3.78
C ARG A 206 15.47 8.07 -2.76
N GLY A 207 16.15 7.24 -1.96
CA GLY A 207 15.48 6.41 -0.95
C GLY A 207 14.73 5.23 -1.56
N ILE A 208 13.85 4.64 -0.77
CA ILE A 208 13.13 3.41 -1.09
C ILE A 208 11.73 3.76 -1.61
N ALA A 209 10.93 4.48 -0.83
CA ALA A 209 9.57 4.86 -1.21
C ALA A 209 9.56 5.73 -2.47
N GLU A 210 8.78 5.33 -3.48
CA GLU A 210 8.77 6.06 -4.75
C GLU A 210 8.01 7.40 -4.61
N PRO A 211 8.59 8.54 -5.02
CA PRO A 211 7.85 9.79 -5.11
C PRO A 211 6.67 9.65 -6.08
N MET A 212 5.51 10.17 -5.75
CA MET A 212 4.39 10.19 -6.69
C MET A 212 4.55 11.37 -7.67
N TRP A 213 4.90 11.07 -8.91
CA TRP A 213 5.09 12.09 -9.96
C TRP A 213 4.29 11.80 -11.25
N SER A 214 3.56 10.68 -11.30
CA SER A 214 2.75 10.30 -12.47
C SER A 214 1.74 11.40 -12.85
N PRO A 215 1.59 11.71 -14.16
CA PRO A 215 0.72 12.80 -14.62
C PRO A 215 -0.77 12.50 -14.40
N VAL A 216 -1.14 11.24 -14.16
CA VAL A 216 -2.53 10.83 -13.92
C VAL A 216 -2.65 10.26 -12.52
N GLN A 217 -3.31 11.02 -11.65
CA GLN A 217 -3.60 10.63 -10.29
C GLN A 217 -5.12 10.58 -10.09
N ILE A 218 -5.58 9.52 -9.41
CA ILE A 218 -6.99 9.28 -9.15
C ILE A 218 -7.20 9.33 -7.65
N ARG A 219 -8.21 10.06 -7.19
CA ARG A 219 -8.56 10.06 -5.76
C ARG A 219 -8.79 8.63 -5.27
N HIS A 220 -8.13 8.27 -4.19
CA HIS A 220 -8.13 6.91 -3.69
C HIS A 220 -8.97 6.77 -2.41
N ARG A 221 -9.20 5.51 -1.99
CA ARG A 221 -9.91 5.05 -0.78
C ARG A 221 -9.87 6.05 0.37
N SER A 222 -10.94 6.22 1.14
CA SER A 222 -10.97 7.26 2.18
C SER A 222 -10.96 6.73 3.60
N ALA A 223 -11.62 5.59 3.89
CA ALA A 223 -11.73 5.10 5.27
C ALA A 223 -10.39 4.55 5.78
N TYR A 224 -9.68 3.78 4.94
CA TYR A 224 -8.36 3.23 5.28
C TYR A 224 -7.39 4.34 5.70
N TYR A 225 -7.32 5.45 4.96
CA TYR A 225 -6.40 6.55 5.27
C TYR A 225 -6.84 7.41 6.45
N ASP A 226 -8.15 7.63 6.60
CA ASP A 226 -8.71 8.32 7.76
C ASP A 226 -8.26 7.67 9.09
N ALA A 227 -8.15 6.34 9.15
CA ALA A 227 -7.65 5.66 10.34
C ALA A 227 -6.24 6.12 10.75
N PHE A 228 -5.32 6.28 9.80
CA PHE A 228 -3.97 6.75 10.07
C PHE A 228 -3.91 8.27 10.30
N TYR A 229 -4.78 9.03 9.64
CA TYR A 229 -4.90 10.46 9.89
C TYR A 229 -5.41 10.76 11.30
N ILE A 230 -6.30 9.92 11.84
CA ILE A 230 -6.71 9.99 13.25
C ILE A 230 -5.50 9.84 14.15
N GLU A 231 -4.66 8.83 13.94
CA GLU A 231 -3.46 8.60 14.74
C GLU A 231 -2.46 9.77 14.66
N ALA A 232 -2.24 10.31 13.47
CA ALA A 232 -1.38 11.49 13.30
C ALA A 232 -1.91 12.70 14.06
N LEU A 233 -3.22 12.97 14.00
CA LEU A 233 -3.82 14.10 14.72
C LEU A 233 -3.87 13.88 16.24
N LEU A 234 -4.03 12.63 16.71
CA LEU A 234 -3.87 12.30 18.12
C LEU A 234 -2.43 12.57 18.59
N GLY A 235 -1.44 12.12 17.81
CA GLY A 235 -0.03 12.42 18.04
C GLY A 235 0.27 13.92 18.07
N PHE A 236 -0.37 14.70 17.19
CA PHE A 236 -0.25 16.17 17.18
C PHE A 236 -0.76 16.79 18.49
N ILE A 237 -1.95 16.37 18.94
CA ILE A 237 -2.54 16.84 20.20
C ILE A 237 -1.62 16.51 21.37
N ASP A 238 -1.08 15.28 21.43
CA ASP A 238 -0.19 14.82 22.50
C ASP A 238 1.13 15.59 22.57
N THR A 239 1.58 16.21 21.47
CA THR A 239 2.78 17.04 21.49
C THR A 239 2.60 18.33 22.31
N GLY A 240 1.37 18.83 22.45
CA GLY A 240 1.04 20.11 23.07
C GLY A 240 1.53 21.34 22.30
N LEU A 241 1.95 21.18 21.03
CA LEU A 241 2.51 22.27 20.21
C LEU A 241 1.45 23.12 19.49
N GLY A 242 0.25 22.58 19.30
CA GLY A 242 -0.88 23.27 18.67
C GLY A 242 -1.53 24.28 19.61
N THR A 243 -2.16 25.32 19.05
CA THR A 243 -2.98 26.24 19.83
C THR A 243 -4.22 25.55 20.40
N PRO A 244 -4.93 26.16 21.38
CA PRO A 244 -6.22 25.62 21.82
C PRO A 244 -7.23 25.44 20.69
N ASP A 245 -7.18 26.30 19.67
CA ASP A 245 -8.08 26.24 18.52
C ASP A 245 -7.71 25.08 17.59
N ASP A 246 -6.41 24.87 17.35
CA ASP A 246 -5.91 23.72 16.60
C ASP A 246 -6.29 22.41 17.28
N THR A 247 -6.17 22.34 18.61
CA THR A 247 -6.55 21.16 19.38
C THR A 247 -8.06 20.87 19.27
N ARG A 248 -8.91 21.90 19.34
CA ARG A 248 -10.36 21.74 19.14
C ARG A 248 -10.69 21.31 17.72
N ALA A 249 -10.03 21.90 16.73
CA ALA A 249 -10.20 21.54 15.32
C ALA A 249 -9.78 20.08 15.07
N ALA A 250 -8.60 19.67 15.55
CA ALA A 250 -8.09 18.31 15.42
C ALA A 250 -9.05 17.28 16.05
N ARG A 251 -9.56 17.54 17.27
CA ARG A 251 -10.54 16.65 17.92
C ARG A 251 -11.83 16.51 17.13
N ARG A 252 -12.35 17.60 16.58
CA ARG A 252 -13.54 17.55 15.71
C ARG A 252 -13.27 16.75 14.44
N ILE A 253 -12.13 16.98 13.79
CA ILE A 253 -11.72 16.26 12.57
C ILE A 253 -11.59 14.76 12.85
N ILE A 254 -10.97 14.37 13.96
CA ILE A 254 -10.87 12.98 14.41
C ILE A 254 -12.26 12.35 14.56
N ALA A 255 -13.19 13.05 15.20
CA ALA A 255 -14.56 12.56 15.36
C ALA A 255 -15.27 12.38 14.01
N ASP A 256 -15.15 13.36 13.10
CA ASP A 256 -15.74 13.31 11.75
C ASP A 256 -15.14 12.16 10.91
N MET A 257 -13.83 11.90 11.02
CA MET A 257 -13.16 10.76 10.38
C MET A 257 -13.62 9.41 10.96
N ALA A 258 -13.70 9.30 12.29
CA ALA A 258 -14.17 8.10 12.95
C ALA A 258 -15.63 7.79 12.58
N GLU A 259 -16.49 8.81 12.54
CA GLU A 259 -17.88 8.66 12.08
C GLU A 259 -17.96 8.22 10.62
N PHE A 260 -17.15 8.80 9.74
CA PHE A 260 -17.08 8.38 8.34
C PHE A 260 -16.66 6.91 8.19
N CYS A 261 -15.64 6.48 8.95
CA CYS A 261 -15.19 5.10 8.93
C CYS A 261 -16.26 4.15 9.46
N LEU A 262 -16.85 4.45 10.62
CA LEU A 262 -17.72 3.51 11.32
C LEU A 262 -19.17 3.52 10.85
N LYS A 263 -19.65 4.60 10.20
CA LYS A 263 -21.05 4.71 9.74
C LYS A 263 -21.15 4.74 8.23
N THR A 264 -20.51 5.72 7.58
CA THR A 264 -20.65 5.90 6.12
C THR A 264 -20.01 4.77 5.32
N SER A 265 -18.91 4.25 5.84
CA SER A 265 -18.12 3.19 5.19
C SER A 265 -18.45 1.79 5.72
N ARG A 266 -19.44 1.67 6.61
CA ARG A 266 -19.87 0.38 7.14
C ARG A 266 -20.63 -0.42 6.09
N GLU A 267 -20.29 -1.69 5.98
CA GLU A 267 -21.00 -2.68 5.22
C GLU A 267 -21.28 -3.90 6.10
N ARG A 268 -22.45 -4.52 5.93
CA ARG A 268 -22.76 -5.78 6.60
C ARG A 268 -22.38 -6.92 5.65
N VAL A 269 -21.71 -7.95 6.14
CA VAL A 269 -21.30 -9.15 5.39
C VAL A 269 -21.70 -10.41 6.15
N ARG A 270 -21.46 -11.59 5.55
CA ARG A 270 -21.70 -12.89 6.20
C ARG A 270 -20.42 -13.72 6.23
N THR A 271 -20.24 -14.50 7.29
CA THR A 271 -19.24 -15.58 7.31
C THR A 271 -19.64 -16.73 6.38
N ALA A 272 -18.74 -17.69 6.18
CA ALA A 272 -19.04 -18.92 5.45
C ALA A 272 -20.20 -19.71 6.09
N GLU A 273 -20.36 -19.61 7.41
CA GLU A 273 -21.45 -20.22 8.19
C GLU A 273 -22.75 -19.39 8.17
N GLY A 274 -22.72 -18.21 7.54
CA GLY A 274 -23.88 -17.34 7.35
C GLY A 274 -24.11 -16.31 8.47
N GLU A 275 -23.24 -16.26 9.47
CA GLU A 275 -23.30 -15.30 10.58
C GLU A 275 -23.04 -13.86 10.09
N PRO A 276 -23.87 -12.88 10.47
CA PRO A 276 -23.69 -11.52 10.01
C PRO A 276 -22.62 -10.76 10.80
N PHE A 277 -21.76 -10.02 10.10
CA PHE A 277 -20.78 -9.11 10.71
C PHE A 277 -20.81 -7.74 10.03
N ASP A 278 -20.60 -6.68 10.80
CA ASP A 278 -20.33 -5.35 10.27
C ASP A 278 -18.81 -5.20 10.00
N VAL A 279 -18.46 -4.76 8.81
CA VAL A 279 -17.08 -4.53 8.33
C VAL A 279 -16.98 -3.16 7.67
N ILE A 280 -15.77 -2.69 7.35
CA ILE A 280 -15.55 -1.36 6.76
C ILE A 280 -15.03 -1.47 5.33
N THR A 281 -15.78 -0.86 4.41
CA THR A 281 -15.40 -0.74 2.99
C THR A 281 -14.60 0.53 2.79
N ALA A 282 -13.47 0.45 2.08
CA ALA A 282 -12.53 1.56 2.00
C ALA A 282 -13.04 2.82 1.26
N LEU A 283 -14.18 2.74 0.55
CA LEU A 283 -14.77 3.85 -0.18
C LEU A 283 -16.19 4.15 0.27
N ALA A 284 -16.52 5.44 0.26
CA ALA A 284 -17.88 5.90 0.44
C ALA A 284 -18.78 5.46 -0.74
N PRO A 285 -20.05 5.11 -0.47
CA PRO A 285 -21.00 4.84 -1.54
C PRO A 285 -21.18 6.09 -2.43
N PRO A 286 -21.06 5.95 -3.76
CA PRO A 286 -21.21 7.10 -4.66
C PRO A 286 -22.67 7.57 -4.73
N PRO A 287 -22.93 8.89 -4.86
CA PRO A 287 -21.96 9.98 -4.91
C PRO A 287 -21.52 10.44 -3.51
N HIS A 288 -20.22 10.66 -3.31
CA HIS A 288 -19.68 11.24 -2.08
C HIS A 288 -18.61 12.30 -2.40
N PRO A 289 -18.49 13.43 -1.66
CA PRO A 289 -17.46 14.45 -1.93
C PRO A 289 -16.02 13.89 -1.94
N ARG A 290 -15.78 12.88 -1.10
CA ARG A 290 -14.51 12.14 -1.04
C ARG A 290 -14.22 11.32 -2.29
N PHE A 291 -15.20 11.06 -3.15
CA PHE A 291 -14.99 10.31 -4.40
C PHE A 291 -15.93 10.79 -5.52
N SER A 292 -15.43 11.69 -6.37
CA SER A 292 -16.23 12.35 -7.40
C SER A 292 -16.72 11.37 -8.48
N ARG A 293 -17.84 11.71 -9.14
CA ARG A 293 -18.38 10.95 -10.29
C ARG A 293 -17.34 10.74 -11.40
N PHE A 294 -16.48 11.73 -11.63
CA PHE A 294 -15.38 11.64 -12.58
C PHE A 294 -14.42 10.49 -12.21
N PHE A 295 -13.89 10.49 -10.99
CA PHE A 295 -12.97 9.44 -10.55
C PHE A 295 -13.65 8.06 -10.45
N ALA A 296 -14.92 8.01 -10.06
CA ALA A 296 -15.71 6.79 -10.09
C ALA A 296 -15.78 6.20 -11.50
N LYS A 297 -16.03 7.04 -12.52
CA LYS A 297 -16.08 6.59 -13.90
C LYS A 297 -14.72 6.11 -14.41
N VAL A 298 -13.64 6.80 -14.05
CA VAL A 298 -12.27 6.39 -14.41
C VAL A 298 -11.95 5.02 -13.81
N LYS A 299 -12.16 4.83 -12.50
CA LYS A 299 -11.89 3.54 -11.84
C LYS A 299 -12.74 2.40 -12.43
N GLN A 300 -14.03 2.64 -12.69
CA GLN A 300 -14.89 1.66 -13.38
C GLN A 300 -14.34 1.26 -14.75
N ASN A 301 -13.89 2.22 -15.55
CA ASN A 301 -13.33 1.96 -16.88
C ASN A 301 -11.98 1.23 -16.86
N LEU A 302 -11.28 1.28 -15.72
CA LEU A 302 -9.98 0.63 -15.51
C LEU A 302 -10.11 -0.75 -14.83
N GLY A 303 -11.34 -1.22 -14.59
CA GLY A 303 -11.62 -2.50 -13.97
C GLY A 303 -11.67 -2.48 -12.43
N PHE A 304 -11.54 -1.30 -11.82
CA PHE A 304 -11.60 -1.08 -10.36
C PHE A 304 -12.96 -0.54 -9.92
N GLY A 305 -14.05 -0.94 -10.59
CA GLY A 305 -15.39 -0.40 -10.33
C GLY A 305 -16.10 -1.05 -9.15
N VAL A 306 -15.69 -2.27 -8.79
CA VAL A 306 -16.19 -3.04 -7.64
C VAL A 306 -15.26 -2.78 -6.47
N TYR A 307 -15.84 -2.43 -5.32
CA TYR A 307 -15.10 -2.24 -4.08
C TYR A 307 -15.70 -3.12 -3.02
N VAL A 308 -14.87 -3.97 -2.45
CA VAL A 308 -15.24 -4.85 -1.35
C VAL A 308 -14.53 -4.38 -0.08
N PRO A 309 -15.06 -4.73 1.10
CA PRO A 309 -14.31 -4.56 2.34
C PRO A 309 -13.00 -5.35 2.32
N ASP A 310 -12.06 -4.90 3.13
CA ASP A 310 -10.80 -5.60 3.38
C ASP A 310 -10.48 -5.63 4.88
N CYS A 311 -9.70 -6.62 5.27
CA CYS A 311 -9.40 -6.92 6.66
C CYS A 311 -8.62 -5.79 7.33
N ASP A 312 -7.67 -5.15 6.63
CA ASP A 312 -6.88 -4.04 7.16
C ASP A 312 -7.68 -2.74 7.30
N THR A 313 -8.52 -2.34 6.33
CA THR A 313 -9.38 -1.16 6.52
C THR A 313 -10.29 -1.33 7.72
N THR A 314 -10.88 -2.52 7.88
CA THR A 314 -11.76 -2.84 8.99
C THR A 314 -11.01 -2.79 10.33
N ALA A 315 -9.84 -3.43 10.40
CA ALA A 315 -9.02 -3.46 11.62
C ALA A 315 -8.51 -2.06 11.99
N CYS A 316 -7.91 -1.33 11.03
CA CYS A 316 -7.38 0.02 11.22
C CYS A 316 -8.48 0.99 11.67
N SER A 317 -9.66 0.94 11.03
CA SER A 317 -10.78 1.83 11.34
C SER A 317 -11.29 1.64 12.77
N ILE A 318 -11.43 0.39 13.21
CA ILE A 318 -11.89 0.07 14.58
C ILE A 318 -10.79 0.33 15.60
N SER A 319 -9.53 0.08 15.27
CA SER A 319 -8.36 0.45 16.08
C SER A 319 -8.29 1.96 16.31
N ALA A 320 -8.35 2.75 15.24
CA ALA A 320 -8.31 4.21 15.29
C ALA A 320 -9.51 4.79 16.05
N ALA A 321 -10.71 4.25 15.84
CA ALA A 321 -11.90 4.68 16.57
C ALA A 321 -11.84 4.34 18.07
N THR A 322 -11.22 3.21 18.43
CA THR A 322 -10.94 2.85 19.83
C THR A 322 -10.02 3.88 20.47
N GLN A 323 -8.96 4.30 19.77
CA GLN A 323 -8.03 5.34 20.23
C GLN A 323 -8.71 6.72 20.34
N ALA A 324 -9.63 7.01 19.43
CA ALA A 324 -10.44 8.23 19.44
C ALA A 324 -11.53 8.24 20.53
N ASN A 325 -11.65 7.17 21.33
CA ASN A 325 -12.71 6.98 22.33
C ASN A 325 -14.13 7.06 21.74
N SER A 326 -14.31 6.53 20.53
CA SER A 326 -15.63 6.39 19.92
C SER A 326 -16.52 5.47 20.77
N SER A 327 -17.81 5.81 20.84
CA SER A 327 -18.85 5.03 21.53
C SER A 327 -19.73 4.24 20.55
N ASP A 328 -19.31 4.09 19.31
CA ASP A 328 -20.09 3.36 18.31
C ASP A 328 -20.15 1.85 18.65
N PRO A 329 -21.33 1.21 18.62
CA PRO A 329 -21.49 -0.19 18.98
C PRO A 329 -20.65 -1.20 18.18
N ILE A 330 -20.17 -0.86 16.98
CA ILE A 330 -19.32 -1.76 16.20
C ILE A 330 -18.01 -2.11 16.93
N ILE A 331 -17.54 -1.25 17.82
CA ILE A 331 -16.31 -1.49 18.60
C ILE A 331 -16.51 -2.65 19.58
N ASP A 332 -17.76 -2.95 19.98
CA ASP A 332 -18.09 -4.09 20.83
C ASP A 332 -18.18 -5.42 20.05
N GLN A 333 -18.17 -5.37 18.70
CA GLN A 333 -18.16 -6.56 17.86
C GLN A 333 -16.76 -7.20 17.86
N PRO A 334 -16.60 -8.45 18.33
CA PRO A 334 -15.31 -9.13 18.35
C PRO A 334 -14.91 -9.59 16.95
N LEU A 335 -14.29 -8.70 16.17
CA LEU A 335 -13.88 -8.98 14.78
C LEU A 335 -13.00 -10.22 14.64
N ILE A 336 -12.27 -10.60 15.69
CA ILE A 336 -11.43 -11.80 15.68
C ILE A 336 -12.24 -13.08 15.38
N ASP A 337 -13.54 -13.12 15.76
CA ASP A 337 -14.43 -14.24 15.45
C ASP A 337 -14.70 -14.34 13.95
N PHE A 338 -14.78 -13.19 13.27
CA PHE A 338 -14.90 -13.07 11.83
C PHE A 338 -13.57 -13.37 11.12
N TYR A 339 -12.46 -12.74 11.54
CA TYR A 339 -11.15 -12.96 10.94
C TYR A 339 -10.70 -14.42 11.02
N ARG A 340 -11.14 -15.17 12.04
CA ARG A 340 -10.90 -16.62 12.12
C ARG A 340 -11.40 -17.37 10.87
N THR A 341 -12.48 -16.93 10.22
CA THR A 341 -12.99 -17.57 8.98
C THR A 341 -12.16 -17.22 7.75
N TYR A 342 -11.29 -16.22 7.85
CA TYR A 342 -10.33 -15.78 6.83
C TYR A 342 -8.89 -16.21 7.17
N GLN A 343 -8.71 -16.99 8.24
CA GLN A 343 -7.39 -17.43 8.68
C GLN A 343 -6.94 -18.68 7.95
N VAL A 344 -5.79 -18.57 7.32
CA VAL A 344 -5.14 -19.61 6.54
C VAL A 344 -4.76 -20.80 7.44
N ARG A 345 -4.93 -22.02 6.91
CA ARG A 345 -4.65 -23.30 7.57
C ARG A 345 -4.01 -24.24 6.56
N ALA A 346 -2.94 -24.94 6.94
CA ALA A 346 -2.35 -26.00 6.11
C ALA A 346 -3.43 -26.90 5.46
N GLY A 347 -3.49 -26.90 4.12
CA GLY A 347 -4.47 -27.66 3.33
C GLY A 347 -5.78 -26.94 2.97
N ALA A 348 -6.16 -25.87 3.66
CA ALA A 348 -7.33 -25.04 3.34
C ALA A 348 -7.01 -23.83 2.44
N ASN A 349 -5.75 -23.70 2.00
CA ASN A 349 -5.23 -22.50 1.32
C ASN A 349 -5.80 -22.30 -0.09
N ALA A 350 -6.08 -23.38 -0.82
CA ALA A 350 -6.48 -23.30 -2.23
C ALA A 350 -7.78 -22.51 -2.50
N PRO A 351 -8.86 -22.63 -1.68
CA PRO A 351 -10.02 -21.76 -1.85
C PRO A 351 -9.83 -20.33 -1.31
N MET A 352 -8.92 -20.09 -0.35
CA MET A 352 -8.78 -18.78 0.32
C MET A 352 -7.70 -17.89 -0.30
N VAL A 353 -6.60 -18.44 -0.80
CA VAL A 353 -5.52 -17.70 -1.48
C VAL A 353 -5.56 -18.08 -2.95
N THR A 354 -6.27 -17.29 -3.74
CA THR A 354 -6.39 -17.54 -5.18
C THR A 354 -5.26 -16.91 -5.99
N VAL A 355 -4.55 -15.92 -5.41
CA VAL A 355 -3.44 -15.20 -6.07
C VAL A 355 -2.16 -15.32 -5.21
N PRO A 356 -1.44 -16.47 -5.26
CA PRO A 356 -0.29 -16.73 -4.39
C PRO A 356 1.00 -16.04 -4.89
N LEU A 357 1.09 -14.72 -4.71
CA LEU A 357 2.24 -13.93 -5.18
C LEU A 357 3.50 -14.11 -4.32
N ASN A 358 3.33 -14.37 -3.02
CA ASN A 358 4.45 -14.48 -2.06
C ASN A 358 4.71 -15.93 -1.73
N ASP A 359 5.13 -16.70 -2.73
CA ASP A 359 5.45 -18.13 -2.58
C ASP A 359 6.64 -18.41 -1.65
N ASN A 360 7.38 -17.37 -1.28
CA ASN A 360 8.47 -17.40 -0.30
C ASN A 360 7.97 -17.25 1.15
N VAL A 361 6.67 -17.07 1.38
CA VAL A 361 6.07 -16.90 2.70
C VAL A 361 5.23 -18.12 3.08
N ASP A 362 5.45 -18.66 4.28
CA ASP A 362 4.54 -19.64 4.87
C ASP A 362 3.31 -18.93 5.44
N TYR A 363 2.17 -19.11 4.77
CA TYR A 363 0.92 -18.43 5.12
C TYR A 363 0.16 -19.03 6.31
N ASP A 364 0.56 -20.18 6.88
CA ASP A 364 -0.22 -20.79 7.96
C ASP A 364 -0.46 -19.80 9.11
N GLY A 365 -1.71 -19.67 9.58
CA GLY A 365 -2.07 -18.76 10.67
C GLY A 365 -2.22 -17.28 10.28
N GLY A 366 -1.84 -16.86 9.07
CA GLY A 366 -2.11 -15.51 8.59
C GLY A 366 -3.56 -15.33 8.11
N ILE A 367 -4.00 -14.08 7.98
CA ILE A 367 -5.32 -13.63 7.53
C ILE A 367 -5.19 -13.10 6.11
N VAL A 368 -6.05 -13.56 5.20
CA VAL A 368 -6.13 -13.06 3.82
C VAL A 368 -6.72 -11.64 3.77
N THR A 369 -6.41 -10.88 2.73
CA THR A 369 -6.69 -9.45 2.68
C THR A 369 -8.16 -9.12 2.48
N TRP A 370 -8.81 -9.76 1.53
CA TRP A 370 -10.11 -9.31 1.05
C TRP A 370 -11.28 -10.06 1.69
N ILE A 371 -12.38 -9.32 1.88
CA ILE A 371 -13.65 -9.80 2.45
C ILE A 371 -14.70 -9.89 1.35
N ASP A 372 -15.47 -10.98 1.33
CA ASP A 372 -16.59 -11.13 0.38
C ASP A 372 -17.76 -10.19 0.76
N SER A 373 -18.35 -9.51 -0.23
CA SER A 373 -19.53 -8.64 -0.01
C SER A 373 -20.84 -9.42 -0.01
N LEU A 374 -21.92 -8.83 0.53
CA LEU A 374 -23.26 -9.45 0.51
C LEU A 374 -23.81 -9.68 -0.91
N ALA A 375 -23.37 -8.88 -1.88
CA ALA A 375 -23.74 -9.06 -3.28
C ALA A 375 -23.08 -10.30 -3.91
N GLY A 376 -22.24 -11.02 -3.14
CA GLY A 376 -21.40 -12.11 -3.66
C GLY A 376 -20.31 -11.59 -4.59
N GLU A 377 -20.03 -10.29 -4.55
CA GLU A 377 -18.89 -9.72 -5.26
C GLU A 377 -17.65 -10.20 -4.51
N ARG A 378 -17.04 -11.24 -5.05
CA ARG A 378 -15.74 -11.69 -4.58
C ARG A 378 -14.72 -10.61 -4.91
N PRO A 379 -13.65 -10.47 -4.11
CA PRO A 379 -12.52 -9.71 -4.55
C PRO A 379 -12.05 -10.25 -5.89
N PHE A 380 -11.31 -9.40 -6.57
CA PHE A 380 -10.74 -9.73 -7.85
C PHE A 380 -9.86 -10.96 -7.83
N GLY A 381 -9.52 -11.51 -6.66
CA GLY A 381 -8.74 -12.67 -6.28
C GLY A 381 -8.31 -12.42 -4.83
N ASN A 382 -7.88 -13.42 -4.07
CA ASN A 382 -7.45 -13.18 -2.68
C ASN A 382 -6.00 -13.59 -2.45
N ASP A 383 -5.31 -12.77 -1.67
CA ASP A 383 -3.90 -12.85 -1.38
C ASP A 383 -3.66 -12.53 0.10
N LEU A 384 -2.40 -12.61 0.52
CA LEU A 384 -2.01 -12.38 1.90
C LEU A 384 -0.79 -11.46 1.92
N ASP A 385 -0.96 -10.30 2.54
CA ASP A 385 0.13 -9.40 2.90
C ASP A 385 0.48 -9.52 4.39
N PRO A 386 1.76 -9.77 4.74
CA PRO A 386 2.15 -9.90 6.13
C PRO A 386 1.93 -8.65 6.99
N THR A 387 1.97 -7.45 6.39
CA THR A 387 1.82 -6.18 7.09
C THR A 387 0.38 -5.96 7.57
N LEU A 388 -0.63 -6.34 6.78
CA LEU A 388 -2.04 -6.28 7.15
C LEU A 388 -2.35 -7.06 8.44
N ASN A 389 -1.66 -8.18 8.64
CA ASN A 389 -1.85 -9.03 9.81
C ASN A 389 -1.43 -8.33 11.11
N LEU A 390 -0.56 -7.31 11.03
CA LEU A 390 -0.19 -6.48 12.18
C LEU A 390 -1.34 -5.58 12.62
N ASP A 391 -2.16 -5.07 11.69
CA ASP A 391 -3.34 -4.26 12.01
C ASP A 391 -4.42 -5.12 12.71
N VAL A 392 -4.59 -6.38 12.27
CA VAL A 392 -5.47 -7.35 12.95
C VAL A 392 -4.99 -7.62 14.38
N LEU A 393 -3.69 -7.81 14.59
CA LEU A 393 -3.13 -7.97 15.94
C LEU A 393 -3.32 -6.70 16.77
N GLU A 394 -3.05 -5.52 16.21
CA GLU A 394 -3.17 -4.24 16.89
C GLU A 394 -4.60 -4.01 17.40
N VAL A 395 -5.61 -4.19 16.54
CA VAL A 395 -7.01 -4.00 16.94
C VAL A 395 -7.43 -4.99 18.01
N CYS A 396 -6.93 -6.24 17.97
CA CYS A 396 -7.17 -7.23 19.01
C CYS A 396 -6.55 -6.84 20.34
N PHE A 397 -5.33 -6.28 20.35
CA PHE A 397 -4.68 -5.82 21.58
C PHE A 397 -5.41 -4.63 22.20
N ARG A 398 -5.75 -3.63 21.39
CA ARG A 398 -6.49 -2.45 21.87
C ARG A 398 -7.87 -2.79 22.41
N ASN A 399 -8.47 -3.89 21.95
CA ASN A 399 -9.77 -4.37 22.38
C ASN A 399 -9.68 -5.64 23.24
N CYS A 400 -8.51 -6.00 23.77
CA CYS A 400 -8.27 -7.31 24.38
C CYS A 400 -9.29 -7.67 25.47
N ALA A 401 -9.49 -6.77 26.43
CA ALA A 401 -10.47 -6.95 27.50
C ALA A 401 -11.92 -6.86 27.00
N ARG A 402 -12.22 -5.88 26.12
CA ARG A 402 -13.56 -5.68 25.54
C ARG A 402 -14.04 -6.94 24.79
N TRP A 403 -13.15 -7.54 24.01
CA TRP A 403 -13.43 -8.72 23.20
C TRP A 403 -13.10 -10.03 23.92
N ARG A 404 -12.70 -9.99 25.20
CA ARG A 404 -12.37 -11.18 26.00
C ARG A 404 -11.42 -12.13 25.27
N ILE A 405 -10.36 -11.57 24.68
CA ILE A 405 -9.43 -12.31 23.82
C ILE A 405 -8.76 -13.44 24.60
N VAL A 406 -8.30 -13.14 25.82
CA VAL A 406 -7.58 -14.08 26.67
C VAL A 406 -8.52 -15.14 27.25
N GLU A 407 -9.74 -14.75 27.60
CA GLU A 407 -10.72 -15.59 28.28
C GLU A 407 -11.47 -16.52 27.31
N THR A 408 -11.45 -16.23 26.00
CA THR A 408 -12.13 -17.03 24.99
C THR A 408 -11.11 -17.88 24.22
N PRO A 409 -11.05 -19.22 24.43
CA PRO A 409 -9.99 -20.06 23.87
C PRO A 409 -9.81 -19.95 22.35
N ALA A 410 -10.91 -19.91 21.60
CA ALA A 410 -10.86 -19.79 20.14
C ALA A 410 -10.29 -18.44 19.65
N ARG A 411 -10.54 -17.34 20.40
CA ARG A 411 -10.01 -16.01 20.08
C ARG A 411 -8.51 -15.96 20.36
N LEU A 412 -8.11 -16.46 21.53
CA LEU A 412 -6.71 -16.58 21.91
C LEU A 412 -5.91 -17.44 20.92
N GLU A 413 -6.46 -18.59 20.51
CA GLU A 413 -5.84 -19.46 19.50
C GLU A 413 -5.67 -18.72 18.17
N THR A 414 -6.71 -18.02 17.70
CA THR A 414 -6.65 -17.27 16.44
C THR A 414 -5.54 -16.21 16.49
N VAL A 415 -5.45 -15.43 17.57
CA VAL A 415 -4.40 -14.42 17.77
C VAL A 415 -3.02 -15.07 17.81
N ARG A 416 -2.83 -16.13 18.60
CA ARG A 416 -1.53 -16.84 18.72
C ARG A 416 -1.03 -17.36 17.37
N ARG A 417 -1.93 -17.86 16.52
CA ARG A 417 -1.55 -18.32 15.17
C ARG A 417 -1.06 -17.18 14.27
N ILE A 418 -1.60 -15.96 14.40
CA ILE A 418 -1.08 -14.79 13.69
C ILE A 418 0.31 -14.42 14.25
N VAL A 419 0.51 -14.52 15.58
CA VAL A 419 1.84 -14.32 16.19
C VAL A 419 2.87 -15.33 15.66
N ASP A 420 2.49 -16.60 15.56
CA ASP A 420 3.36 -17.65 14.99
C ASP A 420 3.67 -17.42 13.51
N PHE A 421 2.70 -16.92 12.73
CA PHE A 421 2.92 -16.48 11.36
C PHE A 421 4.00 -15.38 11.29
N GLN A 422 3.87 -14.34 12.12
CA GLN A 422 4.86 -13.25 12.18
C GLN A 422 6.24 -13.75 12.66
N ARG A 423 6.27 -14.69 13.61
CA ARG A 423 7.50 -15.36 14.06
C ARG A 423 8.24 -16.00 12.90
N ARG A 424 7.55 -16.78 12.07
CA ARG A 424 8.15 -17.49 10.92
C ARG A 424 8.61 -16.52 9.84
N LEU A 425 7.81 -15.51 9.51
CA LEU A 425 8.16 -14.45 8.55
C LEU A 425 9.46 -13.74 8.94
N VAL A 426 9.59 -13.39 10.23
CA VAL A 426 10.75 -12.65 10.73
C VAL A 426 11.97 -13.56 10.90
N ALA A 427 11.76 -14.80 11.33
CA ALA A 427 12.85 -15.78 11.47
C ALA A 427 13.49 -16.16 10.13
N SER A 428 12.72 -16.17 9.03
CA SER A 428 13.23 -16.43 7.69
C SER A 428 13.89 -15.20 7.03
N GLY A 429 13.72 -14.01 7.60
CA GLY A 429 14.14 -12.73 7.00
C GLY A 429 13.18 -12.19 5.93
N ALA A 430 12.08 -12.89 5.64
CA ALA A 430 11.12 -12.49 4.61
C ALA A 430 10.44 -11.14 4.89
N PHE A 431 10.37 -10.70 6.14
CA PHE A 431 9.83 -9.37 6.50
C PHE A 431 10.61 -8.19 5.87
N ALA A 432 11.87 -8.41 5.50
CA ALA A 432 12.74 -7.41 4.87
C ALA A 432 12.81 -7.57 3.35
N ASP A 433 12.16 -8.60 2.78
CA ASP A 433 12.17 -8.92 1.35
C ASP A 433 10.98 -8.23 0.65
N PRO A 434 11.20 -7.28 -0.28
CA PRO A 434 10.12 -6.65 -1.05
C PRO A 434 9.20 -7.65 -1.78
N LYS A 435 9.69 -8.86 -2.09
CA LYS A 435 8.91 -9.93 -2.70
C LYS A 435 7.80 -10.43 -1.77
N SER A 436 8.01 -10.40 -0.46
CA SER A 436 7.06 -10.90 0.53
C SER A 436 5.85 -10.01 0.78
N HIS A 437 5.84 -8.78 0.25
CA HIS A 437 4.76 -7.81 0.46
C HIS A 437 4.01 -7.51 -0.84
N VAL A 438 2.67 -7.50 -0.80
CA VAL A 438 1.80 -7.24 -1.95
C VAL A 438 1.42 -5.77 -2.03
N TYR A 439 1.06 -5.18 -0.90
CA TYR A 439 0.51 -3.82 -0.81
C TYR A 439 1.49 -2.85 -0.16
N TYR A 440 2.40 -3.34 0.68
CA TYR A 440 3.27 -2.49 1.48
C TYR A 440 4.75 -2.67 1.12
N LEU A 441 5.58 -1.74 1.60
CA LEU A 441 7.03 -1.86 1.59
C LEU A 441 7.51 -2.52 2.89
N PRO A 442 8.67 -3.20 2.92
CA PRO A 442 9.27 -3.70 4.15
C PRO A 442 9.44 -2.64 5.24
N GLU A 443 9.73 -1.40 4.88
CA GLU A 443 9.89 -0.28 5.82
C GLU A 443 8.57 0.05 6.53
N LEU A 444 7.45 -0.10 5.82
CA LEU A 444 6.12 0.06 6.41
C LEU A 444 5.78 -1.08 7.36
N TYR A 445 6.18 -2.31 7.04
CA TYR A 445 6.08 -3.43 7.98
C TYR A 445 6.78 -3.08 9.30
N CYS A 446 7.99 -2.50 9.24
CA CYS A 446 8.73 -2.10 10.44
C CYS A 446 7.99 -1.04 11.27
N ALA A 447 7.44 -0.01 10.61
CA ALA A 447 6.66 1.03 11.27
C ALA A 447 5.35 0.48 11.90
N TYR A 448 4.65 -0.41 11.18
CA TYR A 448 3.40 -1.03 11.64
C TYR A 448 3.66 -2.03 12.75
N PHE A 449 4.78 -2.76 12.69
CA PHE A 449 5.19 -3.62 13.79
C PHE A 449 5.48 -2.79 15.04
N GLY A 450 6.10 -1.61 14.88
CA GLY A 450 6.21 -0.61 15.94
C GLY A 450 4.86 -0.27 16.59
N ARG A 451 3.87 0.14 15.79
CA ARG A 451 2.50 0.46 16.26
C ARG A 451 1.87 -0.72 16.99
N CYS A 452 1.93 -1.91 16.40
CA CYS A 452 1.39 -3.15 16.96
C CYS A 452 2.09 -3.55 18.27
N TYR A 453 3.43 -3.45 18.32
CA TYR A 453 4.23 -3.70 19.51
C TYR A 453 3.87 -2.73 20.65
N ALA A 454 3.68 -1.44 20.35
CA ALA A 454 3.24 -0.47 21.34
C ALA A 454 1.85 -0.81 21.92
N ALA A 455 0.92 -1.26 21.08
CA ALA A 455 -0.39 -1.75 21.53
C ALA A 455 -0.27 -3.02 22.39
N PHE A 456 0.58 -3.98 22.01
CA PHE A 456 0.88 -5.16 22.82
C PHE A 456 1.48 -4.79 24.18
N ARG A 457 2.43 -3.84 24.21
CA ARG A 457 3.08 -3.38 25.45
C ARG A 457 2.14 -2.62 26.37
N ALA A 458 1.04 -2.05 25.86
CA ALA A 458 0.01 -1.41 26.66
C ALA A 458 -0.92 -2.41 27.39
N LEU A 459 -0.90 -3.70 27.02
CA LEU A 459 -1.62 -4.74 27.75
C LEU A 459 -1.01 -4.98 29.14
N ASP A 460 -1.84 -5.48 30.06
CA ASP A 460 -1.36 -5.98 31.35
C ASP A 460 -0.44 -7.21 31.18
N GLU A 461 0.40 -7.46 32.18
CA GLU A 461 1.42 -8.52 32.11
C GLU A 461 0.82 -9.92 31.94
N THR A 462 -0.34 -10.19 32.53
CA THR A 462 -1.00 -11.49 32.42
C THR A 462 -1.49 -11.73 31.01
N ALA A 463 -2.13 -10.74 30.40
CA ALA A 463 -2.57 -10.78 29.01
C ALA A 463 -1.38 -10.97 28.06
N ARG A 464 -0.28 -10.24 28.26
CA ARG A 464 0.94 -10.39 27.44
C ARG A 464 1.51 -11.80 27.49
N ARG A 465 1.73 -12.35 28.69
CA ARG A 465 2.25 -13.72 28.85
C ARG A 465 1.31 -14.79 28.31
N THR A 466 0.00 -14.52 28.36
CA THR A 466 -0.99 -15.45 27.81
C THR A 466 -0.98 -15.39 26.29
N ILE A 467 -0.90 -14.23 25.68
CA ILE A 467 -0.87 -14.10 24.21
C ILE A 467 0.47 -14.58 23.65
N ASP A 468 1.59 -14.21 24.26
CA ASP A 468 2.94 -14.48 23.79
C ASP A 468 3.81 -15.12 24.90
N PRO A 469 3.59 -16.41 25.21
CA PRO A 469 4.33 -17.09 26.27
C PRO A 469 5.82 -17.28 25.95
N ASP A 470 6.18 -17.29 24.67
CA ASP A 470 7.53 -17.55 24.17
C ASP A 470 8.36 -16.27 23.98
N GLY A 471 7.78 -15.08 24.20
CA GLY A 471 8.47 -13.80 24.00
C GLY A 471 8.78 -13.49 22.52
N VAL A 472 7.92 -13.94 21.60
CA VAL A 472 8.03 -13.71 20.15
C VAL A 472 8.09 -12.22 19.81
N PHE A 473 7.27 -11.37 20.45
CA PHE A 473 7.26 -9.93 20.13
C PHE A 473 8.61 -9.26 20.44
N GLU A 474 9.29 -9.67 21.50
CA GLU A 474 10.62 -9.15 21.81
C GLU A 474 11.66 -9.65 20.80
N ALA A 475 11.58 -10.91 20.39
CA ALA A 475 12.45 -11.47 19.34
C ALA A 475 12.24 -10.78 17.98
N ILE A 476 11.00 -10.43 17.63
CA ILE A 476 10.70 -9.66 16.41
C ILE A 476 11.21 -8.22 16.56
N ARG A 477 10.98 -7.57 17.71
CA ARG A 477 11.46 -6.21 18.00
C ARG A 477 12.95 -6.07 17.74
N GLN A 478 13.76 -7.01 18.22
CA GLN A 478 15.21 -6.97 18.04
C GLN A 478 15.62 -7.03 16.57
N ARG A 479 14.99 -7.89 15.76
CA ARG A 479 15.29 -8.03 14.33
C ARG A 479 14.81 -6.83 13.52
N VAL A 480 13.63 -6.32 13.82
CA VAL A 480 13.08 -5.12 13.16
C VAL A 480 13.94 -3.90 13.49
N LEU A 481 14.37 -3.73 14.76
CA LEU A 481 15.30 -2.66 15.13
C LEU A 481 16.64 -2.77 14.40
N ALA A 482 17.22 -3.97 14.34
CA ALA A 482 18.46 -4.19 13.60
C ALA A 482 18.32 -3.81 12.12
N TYR A 483 17.22 -4.21 11.46
CA TYR A 483 16.95 -3.78 10.09
C TYR A 483 16.87 -2.26 9.96
N VAL A 484 16.11 -1.59 10.84
CA VAL A 484 15.95 -0.13 10.77
C VAL A 484 17.28 0.58 11.01
N GLN A 485 18.10 0.09 11.93
CA GLN A 485 19.38 0.70 12.33
C GLN A 485 20.50 0.45 11.30
N ASP A 486 20.63 -0.80 10.86
CA ASP A 486 21.79 -1.25 10.08
C ASP A 486 21.54 -1.15 8.57
N GLU A 487 20.27 -1.20 8.13
CA GLU A 487 19.92 -1.17 6.70
C GLU A 487 19.20 0.12 6.28
N LEU A 488 18.18 0.57 7.02
CA LEU A 488 17.37 1.71 6.60
C LEU A 488 18.07 3.05 6.85
N ILE A 489 18.41 3.36 8.11
CA ILE A 489 18.99 4.67 8.45
C ILE A 489 20.48 4.81 8.11
N ALA A 490 21.15 3.68 7.81
CA ALA A 490 22.53 3.63 7.34
C ALA A 490 22.66 3.97 5.84
N LYS A 491 21.54 4.12 5.12
CA LYS A 491 21.49 4.41 3.68
C LYS A 491 20.80 5.74 3.40
N GLU A 492 20.95 6.24 2.18
CA GLU A 492 20.24 7.42 1.71
C GLU A 492 18.73 7.19 1.78
N MET A 493 18.03 7.99 2.59
CA MET A 493 16.58 7.98 2.74
C MET A 493 15.94 9.15 2.00
N ASN A 494 14.68 9.00 1.60
CA ASN A 494 13.80 10.15 1.41
C ASN A 494 12.97 10.45 2.67
N VAL A 495 12.13 11.48 2.61
CA VAL A 495 11.35 11.95 3.76
C VAL A 495 10.38 10.90 4.29
N PHE A 496 9.78 10.09 3.41
CA PHE A 496 8.84 9.06 3.83
C PHE A 496 9.56 7.90 4.50
N ASP A 497 10.67 7.43 3.91
CA ASP A 497 11.55 6.43 4.55
C ASP A 497 12.00 6.88 5.95
N ALA A 498 12.40 8.14 6.08
CA ALA A 498 12.82 8.73 7.34
C ALA A 498 11.67 8.80 8.37
N ALA A 499 10.44 9.10 7.92
CA ALA A 499 9.27 9.07 8.79
C ALA A 499 8.99 7.65 9.31
N LEU A 500 9.05 6.64 8.44
CA LEU A 500 8.88 5.23 8.81
C LEU A 500 9.94 4.77 9.80
N ALA A 501 11.21 5.16 9.57
CA ALA A 501 12.30 4.87 10.48
C ALA A 501 12.03 5.46 11.88
N LEU A 502 11.60 6.72 11.99
CA LEU A 502 11.28 7.34 13.28
C LEU A 502 10.06 6.69 13.96
N ILE A 503 9.04 6.29 13.21
CA ILE A 503 7.89 5.58 13.76
C ILE A 503 8.33 4.25 14.36
N ALA A 504 9.12 3.47 13.62
CA ALA A 504 9.63 2.19 14.09
C ALA A 504 10.55 2.37 15.31
N LEU A 505 11.57 3.23 15.22
CA LEU A 505 12.49 3.50 16.32
C LEU A 505 11.77 4.02 17.57
N GLY A 506 10.85 4.96 17.41
CA GLY A 506 10.11 5.57 18.52
C GLY A 506 9.20 4.59 19.26
N HIS A 507 8.49 3.72 18.54
CA HIS A 507 7.63 2.71 19.18
C HIS A 507 8.38 1.50 19.74
N LEU A 508 9.48 1.10 19.10
CA LEU A 508 10.26 -0.06 19.51
C LEU A 508 11.31 0.26 20.59
N GLY A 509 11.41 1.52 21.02
CA GLY A 509 12.35 1.97 22.05
C GLY A 509 13.80 1.96 21.55
N GLY A 510 14.04 2.37 20.31
CA GLY A 510 15.37 2.58 19.77
C GLY A 510 16.11 3.72 20.49
N ASP A 511 17.44 3.65 20.51
CA ASP A 511 18.29 4.69 21.09
C ASP A 511 18.05 6.05 20.40
N PRO A 512 17.69 7.12 21.13
CA PRO A 512 17.50 8.45 20.57
C PRO A 512 18.69 9.00 19.78
N ALA A 513 19.93 8.54 20.04
CA ALA A 513 21.09 8.91 19.23
C ALA A 513 20.95 8.44 17.76
N GLN A 514 20.22 7.36 17.52
CA GLN A 514 19.95 6.81 16.19
C GLN A 514 18.88 7.59 15.42
N PHE A 515 18.27 8.63 16.00
CA PHE A 515 17.22 9.39 15.32
C PHE A 515 17.79 10.45 14.39
N ALA A 516 19.06 10.86 14.62
CA ALA A 516 19.69 11.95 13.88
C ALA A 516 19.64 11.78 12.35
N PRO A 517 19.91 10.60 11.75
CA PRO A 517 19.81 10.39 10.31
C PRO A 517 18.44 10.77 9.73
N ALA A 518 17.37 10.25 10.32
CA ALA A 518 16.01 10.49 9.85
C ALA A 518 15.55 11.94 10.11
N LEU A 519 15.89 12.50 11.29
CA LEU A 519 15.58 13.90 11.61
C LEU A 519 16.25 14.88 10.64
N HIS A 520 17.53 14.68 10.31
CA HIS A 520 18.23 15.51 9.32
C HIS A 520 17.61 15.41 7.94
N CYS A 521 17.24 14.19 7.50
CA CYS A 521 16.57 13.99 6.23
C CYS A 521 15.26 14.78 6.15
N ILE A 522 14.38 14.64 7.15
CA ILE A 522 13.08 15.34 7.19
C ILE A 522 13.29 16.86 7.19
N LEU A 523 14.13 17.38 8.08
CA LEU A 523 14.31 18.83 8.25
C LEU A 523 14.97 19.48 7.02
N SER A 524 15.90 18.80 6.36
CA SER A 524 16.58 19.31 5.16
C SER A 524 15.66 19.38 3.94
N HIS A 525 14.54 18.65 3.95
CA HIS A 525 13.56 18.62 2.86
C HIS A 525 12.26 19.36 3.20
N LEU A 526 12.18 20.02 4.36
CA LEU A 526 11.00 20.80 4.72
C LEU A 526 10.75 21.91 3.68
N GLY A 527 9.54 21.94 3.11
CA GLY A 527 9.14 22.86 2.05
C GLY A 527 9.34 22.31 0.64
N GLU A 528 9.69 21.03 0.46
CA GLU A 528 9.85 20.45 -0.87
C GLU A 528 8.53 20.21 -1.62
N GLY A 529 7.39 20.27 -0.92
CA GLY A 529 6.05 20.05 -1.46
C GLY A 529 5.52 21.21 -2.30
N GLY A 530 4.67 20.90 -3.29
CA GLY A 530 3.95 21.91 -4.06
C GLY A 530 2.77 22.50 -3.29
N GLY A 531 2.27 23.68 -3.70
CA GLY A 531 0.99 24.20 -3.21
C GLY A 531 0.91 24.50 -1.70
N ARG A 532 2.05 24.85 -1.08
CA ARG A 532 2.25 25.06 0.38
C ARG A 532 2.32 23.77 1.22
N ALA A 533 2.30 22.59 0.62
CA ALA A 533 2.53 21.35 1.36
C ALA A 533 3.98 21.31 1.90
N PRO A 534 4.23 20.85 3.14
CA PRO A 534 5.57 20.70 3.68
C PRO A 534 6.44 19.72 2.89
N PHE A 535 5.84 18.67 2.34
CA PHE A 535 6.55 17.60 1.63
C PHE A 535 5.83 17.19 0.34
N LYS A 536 6.55 16.51 -0.55
CA LYS A 536 5.97 15.88 -1.74
C LYS A 536 5.16 14.64 -1.34
N ALA A 537 4.39 14.12 -2.28
CA ALA A 537 3.75 12.83 -2.13
C ALA A 537 4.76 11.70 -2.37
N TYR A 538 4.79 10.73 -1.46
CA TYR A 538 5.54 9.48 -1.60
C TYR A 538 4.59 8.28 -1.52
N GLU A 539 5.03 7.16 -2.09
CA GLU A 539 4.36 5.87 -2.04
C GLU A 539 4.25 5.37 -0.60
N TRP A 540 3.01 5.24 -0.15
CA TRP A 540 2.64 4.51 1.06
C TRP A 540 2.14 3.10 0.71
N ASN A 541 1.45 2.92 -0.40
CA ASN A 541 1.00 1.60 -0.83
C ASN A 541 1.45 1.34 -2.27
N LYS A 542 1.97 0.14 -2.54
CA LYS A 542 2.53 -0.25 -3.84
C LYS A 542 1.60 -1.07 -4.73
N MET A 543 0.53 -1.66 -4.18
CA MET A 543 -0.36 -2.69 -4.79
C MET A 543 0.23 -3.41 -6.02
N LYS A 544 0.79 -4.62 -5.85
CA LYS A 544 1.46 -5.38 -6.95
C LYS A 544 0.57 -5.70 -8.15
N THR A 545 -0.72 -6.00 -7.94
CA THR A 545 -1.67 -6.33 -9.02
C THR A 545 -2.63 -5.15 -9.24
N PRO A 546 -3.04 -4.86 -10.50
CA PRO A 546 -2.75 -5.56 -11.77
C PRO A 546 -1.41 -5.14 -12.42
N THR A 547 -0.86 -4.03 -11.93
CA THR A 547 0.47 -3.46 -12.12
C THR A 547 0.78 -2.74 -10.81
N ARG A 548 2.03 -2.36 -10.52
CA ARG A 548 2.35 -1.55 -9.34
C ARG A 548 1.52 -0.25 -9.32
N ILE A 549 0.64 -0.09 -8.33
CA ILE A 549 -0.15 1.13 -8.10
C ILE A 549 0.43 1.84 -6.87
N LEU A 550 1.04 2.98 -7.10
CA LEU A 550 1.53 3.84 -6.03
C LEU A 550 0.33 4.58 -5.43
N VAL A 551 0.17 4.54 -4.12
CA VAL A 551 -0.83 5.33 -3.40
C VAL A 551 -0.17 6.17 -2.33
N GLY A 552 -0.57 7.43 -2.23
CA GLY A 552 0.00 8.40 -1.32
C GLY A 552 -0.59 9.79 -1.52
N GLY A 553 0.11 10.81 -1.04
CA GLY A 553 -0.31 12.21 -1.15
C GLY A 553 0.55 13.11 -0.27
N PRO A 554 0.57 14.44 -0.52
CA PRO A 554 1.29 15.35 0.35
C PRO A 554 0.76 15.29 1.79
N GLU A 555 -0.55 15.16 1.98
CA GLU A 555 -1.19 14.99 3.28
C GLU A 555 -0.81 13.66 3.94
N VAL A 556 -0.74 12.57 3.18
CA VAL A 556 -0.23 11.28 3.66
C VAL A 556 1.19 11.44 4.20
N THR A 557 2.10 12.02 3.41
CA THR A 557 3.48 12.22 3.84
C THR A 557 3.57 13.12 5.07
N SER A 558 2.79 14.21 5.14
CA SER A 558 2.73 15.05 6.33
C SER A 558 2.22 14.30 7.57
N ALA A 559 1.24 13.41 7.44
CA ALA A 559 0.73 12.62 8.55
C ALA A 559 1.79 11.67 9.12
N PHE A 560 2.49 10.92 8.25
CA PHE A 560 3.56 10.02 8.68
C PHE A 560 4.76 10.77 9.28
N VAL A 561 5.16 11.89 8.67
CA VAL A 561 6.22 12.74 9.23
C VAL A 561 5.82 13.26 10.61
N LEU A 562 4.58 13.73 10.76
CA LEU A 562 4.07 14.21 12.04
C LEU A 562 4.14 13.10 13.10
N MET A 563 3.66 11.90 12.80
CA MET A 563 3.74 10.75 13.70
C MET A 563 5.18 10.45 14.11
N GLY A 564 6.09 10.32 13.15
CA GLY A 564 7.51 10.03 13.41
C GLY A 564 8.18 11.10 14.26
N LEU A 565 7.96 12.38 13.93
CA LEU A 565 8.51 13.50 14.70
C LEU A 565 7.91 13.60 16.10
N ALA A 566 6.62 13.33 16.29
CA ALA A 566 5.97 13.33 17.60
C ALA A 566 6.57 12.26 18.52
N LEU A 567 6.82 11.05 17.99
CA LEU A 567 7.49 9.97 18.71
C LEU A 567 8.94 10.32 19.04
N ALA A 568 9.69 10.84 18.06
CA ALA A 568 11.07 11.27 18.25
C ALA A 568 11.18 12.35 19.34
N ARG A 569 10.31 13.36 19.26
CA ARG A 569 10.21 14.44 20.24
C ARG A 569 9.93 13.91 21.64
N LYS A 570 8.97 12.99 21.78
CA LYS A 570 8.62 12.39 23.07
C LYS A 570 9.82 11.69 23.70
N ALA A 571 10.56 10.89 22.93
CA ALA A 571 11.73 10.18 23.43
C ALA A 571 12.88 11.14 23.79
N LEU A 572 13.12 12.19 23.00
CA LEU A 572 14.15 13.20 23.29
C LEU A 572 13.85 14.06 24.54
N LEU A 573 12.57 14.20 24.89
CA LEU A 573 12.13 14.91 26.09
C LEU A 573 12.09 14.03 27.35
N GLN A 574 12.09 12.71 27.18
CA GLN A 574 12.18 11.80 28.33
C GLN A 574 13.59 11.88 28.91
N PRO A 575 13.74 12.03 30.25
CA PRO A 575 15.04 11.89 30.88
C PRO A 575 15.60 10.52 30.51
N ALA A 576 16.87 10.45 30.09
CA ALA A 576 17.55 9.17 29.91
C ALA A 576 17.48 8.41 31.24
N HIS A 577 16.55 7.44 31.35
CA HIS A 577 16.57 6.53 32.47
C HIS A 577 17.90 5.78 32.40
N GLN A 578 18.74 6.00 33.42
CA GLN A 578 19.99 5.30 33.62
C GLN A 578 19.71 3.79 33.58
N SER A 579 20.24 3.14 32.54
CA SER A 579 20.62 1.71 32.42
C SER A 579 19.74 0.66 33.10
#